data_AF-A0A535DL64-F1
#
_entry.id   AF-A0A535DL64-F1
#
_cell.length_a   1.000
_cell.length_b   1.000
_cell.length_c   1.000
_cell.angle_alpha   90.00
_cell.angle_beta   90.00
_cell.angle_gamma   90.00
#
_symmetry.space_group_name_H-M   'P 1'
#
loop_
_entity.id
_entity.type
_entity.pdbx_description
1 polymer ?
#
loop_
_entity_poly.entity_id
_entity_poly.type
_entity_poly.pdbx_seq_one_letter_code
_entity_poly.pdbx_strand_id
1 'polypeptide(L)' 'MITRDLRFALDEKGIKSLAPTLVGKPISFWEDTVLRHGYVSATDVKRDRYGNPYIEVQIEEAGATQPAA' A
#
# COMPACT_ATOMS: atom_id res chain seq x y z
N MET A 1 4.28 12.11 0.54
CA MET A 1 3.68 10.94 -0.12
C MET A 1 4.70 9.83 -0.11
N ILE A 2 4.34 8.67 0.43
CA ILE A 2 5.23 7.51 0.62
C ILE A 2 4.79 6.42 -0.34
N THR A 3 5.73 5.82 -1.08
CA THR A 3 5.42 4.73 -2.01
C THR A 3 5.84 3.40 -1.41
N ARG A 4 4.97 2.38 -1.50
CA ARG A 4 5.26 1.04 -0.99
C ARG A 4 4.80 -0.05 -1.94
N ASP A 5 5.52 -1.15 -2.03
CA ASP A 5 5.08 -2.34 -2.75
C ASP A 5 4.31 -3.29 -1.82
N LEU A 6 3.15 -3.76 -2.30
CA LEU A 6 2.35 -4.78 -1.67
C LEU A 6 2.33 -6.02 -2.57
N ARG A 7 2.79 -7.14 -2.01
CA ARG A 7 2.86 -8.42 -2.68
C ARG A 7 1.80 -9.35 -2.11
N PHE A 8 0.94 -9.86 -2.99
CA PHE A 8 -0.14 -10.77 -2.63
C PHE A 8 0.07 -12.11 -3.33
N ALA A 9 -0.29 -13.20 -2.66
CA ALA A 9 -0.36 -14.53 -3.27
C ALA A 9 -1.64 -14.67 -4.13
N LEU A 10 -1.81 -13.77 -5.10
CA LEU A 10 -2.95 -13.72 -6.01
C LEU A 10 -2.46 -13.81 -7.45
N ASP A 11 -3.30 -14.37 -8.32
CA ASP A 11 -3.10 -14.28 -9.77
C ASP A 11 -3.27 -12.83 -10.26
N GLU A 12 -2.78 -12.54 -11.47
CA GLU A 12 -2.87 -11.22 -12.10
C GLU A 12 -4.30 -10.66 -12.12
N LYS A 13 -5.31 -11.50 -12.38
CA LYS A 13 -6.72 -11.06 -12.34
C LYS A 13 -7.12 -10.61 -10.94
N GLY A 14 -6.72 -11.36 -9.92
CA GLY A 14 -6.98 -11.02 -8.52
C GLY A 14 -6.31 -9.72 -8.11
N ILE A 15 -5.05 -9.50 -8.53
CA ILE A 15 -4.33 -8.26 -8.25
C ILE A 15 -4.98 -7.05 -8.92
N LYS A 16 -5.38 -7.16 -10.20
CA LYS A 16 -6.08 -6.09 -10.92
C LYS A 16 -7.44 -5.74 -10.30
N SER A 17 -8.15 -6.73 -9.77
CA SER A 17 -9.39 -6.49 -9.03
C SER A 17 -9.16 -5.89 -7.64
N LEU A 18 -8.06 -6.26 -6.97
CA LEU A 18 -7.74 -5.79 -5.62
C LEU A 18 -7.24 -4.33 -5.61
N ALA A 19 -6.33 -3.96 -6.51
CA ALA A 19 -5.69 -2.65 -6.54
C ALA A 19 -6.65 -1.45 -6.38
N PRO A 20 -7.73 -1.29 -7.17
CA PRO A 20 -8.64 -0.15 -7.04
C PRO A 20 -9.38 -0.13 -5.69
N THR A 21 -9.57 -1.29 -5.04
CA THR A 21 -10.26 -1.37 -3.74
C THR A 21 -9.42 -0.89 -2.57
N LEU A 22 -8.10 -0.75 -2.77
CA LEU A 22 -7.17 -0.27 -1.77
C LEU A 22 -7.19 1.25 -1.65
N VAL A 23 -7.52 1.99 -2.73
CA VAL A 23 -7.59 3.45 -2.69
C VAL A 23 -8.62 3.91 -1.65
N GLY A 24 -8.21 4.84 -0.80
CA GLY A 24 -8.97 5.35 0.35
C GLY A 24 -8.96 4.44 1.58
N LYS A 25 -8.35 3.25 1.53
CA LYS A 25 -8.26 2.36 2.69
C LYS A 25 -7.16 2.83 3.65
N PRO A 26 -7.38 2.73 4.97
CA PRO A 26 -6.33 2.94 5.94
C PRO A 26 -5.29 1.82 5.82
N ILE A 27 -4.02 2.18 5.92
CA ILE A 27 -2.89 1.26 5.90
C ILE A 27 -1.93 1.61 7.02
N SER A 28 -1.36 0.58 7.65
CA SER A 28 -0.27 0.73 8.60
C SER A 28 0.99 0.13 7.98
N PHE A 29 2.11 0.82 8.10
CA PHE A 29 3.37 0.39 7.52
C PHE A 29 4.53 0.70 8.46
N TRP A 30 5.53 -0.16 8.44
CA TRP A 30 6.75 0.04 9.20
C TRP A 30 7.72 0.92 8.41
N GLU A 31 8.11 2.03 9.02
CA GLU A 31 9.21 2.87 8.59
C GLU A 31 10.32 2.77 9.64
N ASP A 32 11.41 2.10 9.28
CA ASP A 32 12.47 1.71 10.23
C ASP A 32 11.88 0.97 11.44
N THR A 33 11.89 1.59 12.61
CA THR A 33 11.40 1.07 13.90
C THR A 33 10.04 1.64 14.31
N VAL A 34 9.46 2.52 13.49
CA VAL A 34 8.21 3.22 13.79
C VAL A 34 7.07 2.67 12.94
N LEU A 35 5.99 2.27 13.60
CA LEU A 35 4.74 1.94 12.91
C LEU A 35 4.03 3.25 12.56
N ARG A 36 3.87 3.51 11.26
CA ARG A 36 3.14 4.67 10.75
C ARG A 36 1.78 4.27 10.19
N HIS A 37 0.88 5.24 10.13
CA HIS A 37 -0.48 5.08 9.64
C HIS A 37 -0.76 6.11 8.54
N GLY A 38 -1.53 5.70 7.54
CA GLY A 38 -1.95 6.59 6.46
C GLY A 38 -3.10 6.00 5.67
N TYR A 39 -3.41 6.66 4.57
CA TYR A 39 -4.43 6.23 3.62
C TYR A 39 -3.79 6.03 2.25
N VAL A 40 -4.22 5.00 1.54
CA VAL A 40 -3.78 4.77 0.17
C VAL A 40 -4.44 5.82 -0.74
N SER A 41 -3.65 6.67 -1.36
CA SER A 41 -4.10 7.71 -2.28
C SER A 41 -4.19 7.23 -3.73
N ALA A 42 -3.25 6.37 -4.12
CA ALA A 42 -3.21 5.79 -5.46
C ALA A 42 -2.63 4.38 -5.43
N THR A 43 -3.00 3.57 -6.43
CA THR A 43 -2.44 2.23 -6.63
C THR A 43 -2.07 2.02 -8.08
N ASP A 44 -0.95 1.36 -8.34
CA ASP A 44 -0.52 0.94 -9.66
C ASP A 44 -0.13 -0.55 -9.65
N VAL A 45 -0.48 -1.29 -10.70
CA VAL A 45 -0.15 -2.72 -10.80
C VAL A 45 1.09 -2.86 -11.67
N LYS A 46 2.19 -3.30 -11.05
CA LYS A 46 3.49 -3.47 -11.71
C LYS A 46 3.93 -4.93 -11.69
N ARG A 47 5.01 -5.21 -12.42
CA ARG A 47 5.67 -6.52 -12.45
C ARG A 47 7.12 -6.38 -12.04
N ASP A 48 7.60 -7.33 -11.24
CA ASP A 48 9.00 -7.41 -10.84
C ASP A 48 9.87 -7.97 -11.99
N ARG A 49 11.19 -7.98 -11.83
CA ARG A 49 12.15 -8.55 -12.79
C ARG A 49 11.85 -10.00 -13.16
N TYR A 50 11.22 -10.75 -12.27
CA TYR A 50 10.82 -12.15 -12.49
C TYR A 50 9.40 -12.31 -13.07
N GLY A 51 8.70 -11.21 -13.39
CA GLY A 51 7.35 -11.24 -13.94
C GLY A 51 6.23 -11.36 -12.90
N ASN A 52 6.56 -11.47 -11.61
CA ASN A 52 5.56 -11.54 -10.53
C ASN A 52 4.83 -10.19 -10.38
N PRO A 53 3.48 -10.18 -10.41
CA PRO A 53 2.73 -8.95 -10.25
C PRO A 53 2.73 -8.48 -8.79
N TYR A 54 2.79 -7.17 -8.59
CA TYR A 54 2.67 -6.52 -7.28
C TYR A 54 1.89 -5.20 -7.41
N ILE A 55 1.36 -4.71 -6.30
CA ILE A 55 0.66 -3.43 -6.25
C ILE A 55 1.59 -2.40 -5.63
N GLU A 56 1.97 -1.39 -6.39
CA GLU A 56 2.58 -0.18 -5.84
C GLU A 56 1.48 0.71 -5.29
N VAL A 57 1.58 1.10 -4.02
CA VAL A 57 0.63 2.01 -3.37
C VAL A 57 1.32 3.32 -3.02
N GLN A 58 0.64 4.43 -3.28
CA GLN A 58 1.00 5.74 -2.75
C GLN A 58 0.19 5.98 -1.49
N ILE A 59 0.88 6.36 -0.42
CA ILE A 59 0.32 6.53 0.91
C ILE A 59 0.43 8.02 1.27
N GLU A 60 -0.72 8.58 1.63
CA GLU A 60 -0.82 9.88 2.31
C GLU A 60 -0.84 9.62 3.82
N GLU A 61 0.15 10.17 4.52
CA GLU A 61 0.22 10.02 5.97
C GLU A 61 -0.98 10.69 6.62
N ALA A 62 -1.68 9.94 7.49
CA ALA A 62 -2.65 10.54 8.37
C ALA A 62 -1.83 11.38 9.36
N GLY A 63 -1.85 12.70 9.17
CA GLY A 63 -0.98 13.65 9.89
C GLY A 63 -0.78 13.22 11.33
N ALA A 64 0.49 13.13 11.74
CA ALA A 64 0.96 12.67 13.02
C ALA A 64 0.25 13.41 14.18
N THR A 65 -0.92 12.92 14.56
CA THR A 65 -1.61 13.22 15.81
C THR A 65 -2.09 11.89 16.32
N GLN A 66 -1.16 11.18 16.94
CA GLN A 66 -1.49 10.20 17.96
C GLN A 66 -1.71 10.99 19.27
N PRO A 67 -2.93 11.08 19.82
CA PRO A 67 -3.08 11.20 21.26
C PRO A 67 -3.08 9.79 21.85
N ALA A 68 -2.27 9.64 22.90
CA ALA A 68 -2.14 8.47 23.73
C ALA A 68 -3.48 8.02 24.33
N ALA A 69 -3.59 6.72 24.61
CA ALA A 69 -4.39 6.17 25.70
C ALA A 69 -3.66 4.94 26.27
#